data_AF-A0A7Y4W7V0-F1
#
_entry.id   AF-A0A7Y4W7V0-F1
#
_cell.length_a   1.000
_cell.length_b   1.000
_cell.length_c   1.000
_cell.angle_alpha   90.00
_cell.angle_beta   90.00
_cell.angle_gamma   90.00
#
_symmetry.space_group_name_H-M   'P 1'
#
loop_
_entity.id
_entity.type
_entity.pdbx_description
1 polymer ?
#
loop_
_entity_poly.entity_id
_entity_poly.type
_entity_poly.pdbx_seq_one_letter_code
_entity_poly.pdbx_strand_id
1 'polypeptide(L)'
;WLDLAYVMPALYPPLAYSHRVLDDWIGRFSIRIDVRHNALADALATAQLLLVAQTQAGKKGATNFTGMRDLERAQRWVSGVS
;
A
#
# COMPACT_ATOMS: atom_id res chain seq x y z
N TRP A 1 -4.41 12.30 4.40
CA TRP A 1 -4.82 11.01 3.82
C TRP A 1 -3.75 9.96 4.15
N LEU A 2 -3.99 8.67 3.89
CA LEU A 2 -2.96 7.62 3.93
C LEU A 2 -2.75 7.08 2.51
N ASP A 3 -1.53 7.15 2.00
CA ASP A 3 -1.23 6.73 0.62
C ASP A 3 -0.68 5.30 0.59
N LEU A 4 -1.49 4.36 0.12
CA LEU A 4 -1.09 2.95 0.02
C LEU A 4 0.07 2.72 -0.95
N ALA A 5 0.22 3.57 -1.97
CA ALA A 5 1.34 3.47 -2.91
C ALA A 5 2.70 3.69 -2.22
N TYR A 6 2.73 4.42 -1.09
CA TYR A 6 3.94 4.63 -0.29
C TYR A 6 4.02 3.73 0.96
N VAL A 7 2.87 3.37 1.54
CA VAL A 7 2.83 2.43 2.68
C VAL A 7 3.30 1.03 2.26
N MET A 8 2.85 0.53 1.11
CA MET A 8 3.18 -0.81 0.65
C MET A 8 4.69 -1.03 0.39
N PRO A 9 5.42 -0.10 -0.26
CA PRO A 9 6.88 -0.14 -0.34
C PRO A 9 7.60 -0.17 1.02
N ALA A 10 7.12 0.58 2.02
CA ALA A 10 7.70 0.55 3.37
C ALA A 10 7.50 -0.83 4.06
N LEU A 11 6.35 -1.47 3.79
CA LEU A 11 6.05 -2.81 4.27
C LEU A 11 6.82 -3.89 3.51
N TYR A 12 7.11 -3.68 2.23
CA TYR A 12 7.86 -4.60 1.37
C TYR A 12 9.03 -3.90 0.64
N PRO A 13 10.12 -3.53 1.36
CA PRO A 13 11.25 -2.80 0.77
C PRO A 13 11.87 -3.46 -0.47
N PRO A 14 12.00 -4.81 -0.57
CA PRO A 14 12.53 -5.45 -1.78
C PRO A 14 11.67 -5.26 -3.03
N LEU A 15 10.37 -5.01 -2.86
CA LEU A 15 9.41 -4.84 -3.96
C LEU A 15 9.20 -3.35 -4.32
N ALA A 16 9.71 -2.42 -3.51
CA ALA A 16 9.54 -0.98 -3.69
C ALA A 16 10.01 -0.46 -5.06
N TYR A 17 11.02 -1.10 -5.66
CA TYR A 17 11.54 -0.71 -6.97
C TYR A 17 10.65 -1.18 -8.14
N SER A 18 10.00 -2.34 -7.99
CA SER A 18 9.19 -2.96 -9.05
C SER A 18 7.70 -2.60 -8.95
N HIS A 19 7.23 -2.20 -7.77
CA HIS A 19 5.82 -1.90 -7.51
C HIS A 19 5.70 -0.45 -7.02
N ARG A 20 5.48 0.47 -7.96
CA ARG A 20 5.50 1.92 -7.72
C ARG A 20 4.11 2.52 -7.62
N VAL A 21 3.14 1.95 -8.34
CA VAL A 21 1.76 2.44 -8.35
C VAL A 21 0.83 1.48 -7.63
N LEU A 22 -0.35 1.97 -7.24
CA LEU A 22 -1.38 1.19 -6.54
C LEU A 22 -1.74 -0.10 -7.31
N ASP A 23 -1.89 0.01 -8.63
CA ASP A 23 -2.23 -1.11 -9.52
C ASP A 23 -1.20 -2.25 -9.47
N ASP A 24 0.09 -1.94 -9.34
CA ASP A 24 1.13 -2.97 -9.22
C ASP A 24 0.90 -3.81 -7.97
N TRP A 25 0.56 -3.15 -6.85
CA TRP A 25 0.28 -3.82 -5.59
C TRP A 25 -1.02 -4.62 -5.63
N ILE A 26 -2.08 -4.08 -6.25
CA ILE A 26 -3.34 -4.82 -6.49
C ILE A 26 -3.06 -6.10 -7.27
N GLY A 27 -2.28 -6.01 -8.35
CA GLY A 27 -1.86 -7.15 -9.16
C GLY A 27 -1.03 -8.16 -8.36
N ARG A 28 -0.09 -7.69 -7.53
CA ARG A 28 0.78 -8.54 -6.70
C ARG A 28 0.01 -9.44 -5.74
N PHE A 29 -1.06 -8.93 -5.14
CA PHE A 29 -1.92 -9.68 -4.22
C PHE A 29 -3.08 -10.39 -4.93
N SER A 30 -3.10 -10.37 -6.27
CA SER A 30 -4.18 -10.97 -7.08
C SER A 30 -5.56 -10.49 -6.66
N ILE A 31 -5.66 -9.21 -6.27
CA ILE A 31 -6.92 -8.56 -5.90
C ILE A 31 -7.76 -8.39 -7.17
N ARG A 32 -8.98 -8.92 -7.16
CA ARG A 32 -9.88 -8.85 -8.33
C ARG A 32 -10.54 -7.47 -8.41
N ILE A 33 -10.51 -6.90 -9.61
CA ILE A 33 -11.34 -5.75 -9.98
C ILE A 33 -12.35 -6.28 -10.99
N ASP A 34 -13.57 -6.57 -10.52
CA ASP A 34 -14.60 -7.24 -11.35
C ASP A 34 -15.07 -6.36 -12.51
N VAL A 35 -15.08 -5.03 -12.34
CA VAL A 35 -15.39 -4.07 -13.39
C VAL A 35 -14.35 -2.95 -13.34
N ARG A 36 -13.40 -2.97 -14.27
CA ARG A 36 -12.39 -1.91 -14.39
C ARG A 36 -13.10 -0.60 -14.72
N HIS A 37 -12.66 0.50 -14.10
CA HIS A 37 -13.27 1.85 -14.21
C HIS A 37 -14.63 2.01 -13.50
N ASN A 38 -15.03 1.07 -12.65
CA ASN A 38 -16.09 1.29 -11.68
C ASN A 38 -15.47 1.79 -10.37
N ALA A 39 -15.78 3.03 -9.99
CA ALA A 39 -15.27 3.65 -8.76
C ALA A 39 -15.54 2.81 -7.50
N LEU A 40 -16.66 2.06 -7.46
CA LEU A 40 -16.96 1.14 -6.36
C LEU A 40 -16.00 -0.06 -6.35
N ALA A 41 -15.71 -0.65 -7.51
CA ALA A 41 -14.79 -1.77 -7.63
C ALA A 41 -13.36 -1.35 -7.29
N ASP A 42 -12.93 -0.17 -7.73
CA ASP A 42 -11.62 0.39 -7.42
C ASP A 42 -11.50 0.71 -5.92
N ALA A 43 -12.56 1.26 -5.31
CA ALA A 43 -12.61 1.50 -3.87
C ALA A 43 -12.56 0.19 -3.07
N LEU A 44 -13.25 -0.86 -3.52
CA LEU A 44 -13.22 -2.18 -2.89
C LEU A 44 -11.82 -2.80 -2.98
N ALA A 45 -11.19 -2.77 -4.16
CA ALA A 45 -9.83 -3.27 -4.35
C ALA A 45 -8.82 -2.51 -3.47
N THR A 46 -8.98 -1.19 -3.36
CA THR A 46 -8.17 -0.35 -2.46
C THR A 46 -8.38 -0.73 -0.99
N ALA A 47 -9.62 -0.98 -0.57
CA ALA A 47 -9.93 -1.41 0.79
C ALA A 47 -9.35 -2.80 1.10
N GLN A 48 -9.40 -3.73 0.15
CA GLN A 48 -8.76 -5.04 0.28
C GLN A 48 -7.23 -4.92 0.42
N LEU A 49 -6.61 -4.04 -0.37
CA LEU A 49 -5.18 -3.76 -0.24
C LEU A 49 -4.84 -3.14 1.12
N LEU A 50 -5.69 -2.25 1.65
CA LEU A 50 -5.53 -1.69 2.99
C LEU A 50 -5.56 -2.77 4.09
N LEU A 51 -6.41 -3.80 3.96
CA LEU A 51 -6.44 -4.91 4.91
C LEU A 51 -5.15 -5.75 4.86
N VAL A 52 -4.59 -5.96 3.67
CA VAL A 52 -3.26 -6.58 3.50
C VAL A 52 -2.19 -5.73 4.17
N ALA A 53 -2.21 -4.42 3.92
CA ALA A 53 -1.26 -3.47 4.50
C ALA A 53 -1.32 -3.50 6.03
N GLN A 54 -2.52 -3.45 6.63
CA GLN A 54 -2.71 -3.51 8.08
C GLN A 54 -2.18 -4.81 8.68
N THR A 55 -2.45 -5.95 8.04
CA THR A 55 -1.95 -7.26 8.50
C THR A 55 -0.43 -7.28 8.56
N GLN A 56 0.24 -6.73 7.56
CA GLN A 56 1.71 -6.70 7.51
C GLN A 56 2.31 -5.60 8.40
N ALA A 57 1.64 -4.46 8.51
CA ALA A 57 2.01 -3.39 9.43
C ALA A 57 1.98 -3.90 10.87
N GLY A 58 0.96 -4.70 11.24
CA GLY A 58 0.90 -5.38 12.53
C GLY A 58 2.10 -6.27 12.81
N LYS A 59 2.57 -7.04 11.82
CA LYS A 59 3.80 -7.86 11.96
C LYS A 59 5.07 -7.03 12.14
N LYS A 60 5.08 -5.79 11.65
CA LYS A 60 6.18 -4.82 11.84
C LYS A 60 6.01 -3.90 13.05
N GLY A 61 4.99 -4.12 13.88
CA GLY A 61 4.70 -3.30 15.07
C GLY A 61 3.98 -1.98 14.79
N ALA A 62 3.62 -1.69 13.54
CA ALA A 62 2.82 -0.53 13.14
C ALA A 62 1.31 -0.88 13.15
N THR A 63 0.76 -1.12 14.34
CA THR A 63 -0.62 -1.62 14.53
C THR A 63 -1.69 -0.52 14.52
N ASN A 64 -1.29 0.75 14.46
CA ASN A 64 -2.21 1.88 14.50
C ASN A 64 -2.01 2.80 13.28
N PHE A 65 -3.01 3.65 13.04
CA PHE A 65 -3.02 4.58 11.91
C PHE A 65 -1.80 5.52 11.91
N THR A 66 -1.35 5.96 13.08
CA THR A 66 -0.16 6.80 13.23
C THR A 66 1.09 6.08 12.73
N GLY A 67 1.29 4.81 13.12
CA GLY A 67 2.40 3.99 12.68
C GLY A 67 2.42 3.75 11.17
N MET A 68 1.24 3.55 10.55
CA MET A 68 1.14 3.47 9.10
C MET A 68 1.50 4.79 8.41
N ARG A 69 1.13 5.93 9.02
CA ARG A 69 1.48 7.26 8.51
C ARG A 69 2.96 7.59 8.68
N ASP A 70 3.59 7.08 9.72
CA ASP A 70 5.04 7.21 9.92
C ASP A 70 5.83 6.37 8.91
N LEU A 71 5.34 5.17 8.58
CA LEU A 71 5.87 4.35 7.47
C LEU A 71 5.77 5.08 6.12
N GLU A 72 4.62 5.68 5.83
CA GLU A 72 4.44 6.49 4.61
C GLU A 72 5.45 7.63 4.56
N ARG A 73 5.62 8.37 5.66
CA ARG A 73 6.56 9.50 5.74
C ARG A 73 8.01 9.04 5.54
N ALA A 74 8.39 7.94 6.19
CA ALA A 74 9.71 7.36 6.03
C ALA A 74 9.98 6.98 4.58
N GLN A 75 8.99 6.37 3.90
CA GLN A 75 9.13 6.02 2.49
C GLN A 75 9.22 7.24 1.58
N ARG A 76 8.40 8.28 1.80
CA ARG A 76 8.49 9.52 1.03
C ARG A 76 9.87 10.16 1.14
N TRP A 77 10.50 10.08 2.31
CA TRP A 77 11.86 10.56 2.51
C TRP A 77 12.87 9.74 1.69
N VAL A 78 12.79 8.41 1.72
CA VAL A 78 13.64 7.52 0.92
C VAL A 78 13.45 7.76 -0.59
N SER A 79 12.21 7.94 -1.04
CA SER A 79 11.88 8.19 -2.45
C SER A 79 12.23 9.60 -2.93
N GLY A 80 12.32 10.59 -2.03
CA GLY A 80 12.70 11.97 -2.34
C GLY A 80 14.21 12.26 -2.27
N VAL A 81 15.01 11.31 -1.76
CA VAL A 81 16.48 11.40 -1.67
C VAL A 81 17.16 10.58 -2.80
N SER A 82 16.41 10.12 -3.80
CA SER A 82 16.95 9.42 -4.99
C SER A 82 17.19 10.35 -6.17
#